data_AF-A0A9D4Y083-F1
#
_entry.id   AF-A0A9D4Y083-F1
#
_cell.length_a   1.000
_cell.length_b   1.000
_cell.length_c   1.000
_cell.angle_alpha   90.00
_cell.angle_beta   90.00
_cell.angle_gamma   90.00
#
_symmetry.space_group_name_H-M   'P 1'
#
loop_
_entity.id
_entity.type
_entity.pdbx_description
1 polymer ?
#
loop_
_entity_poly.entity_id
_entity_poly.type
_entity_poly.pdbx_seq_one_letter_code
_entity_poly.pdbx_strand_id
1 'polypeptide(L)'
;MGRKFFVGGNWKCNGTTEEVKKIVGTLNEAKVPGEDVVEVVVSPPYVFLPFVKSLLRSDFHVAAQNSWVRKGGAYTGEINTEMLVNLDIPWVTLEHSERRQLLN
;
A
#
# COMPACT_ATOMS: atom_id res chain seq x y z
N MET A 1 22.28 -2.45 -16.82
CA MET A 1 21.72 -2.12 -15.49
C MET A 1 20.89 -3.32 -15.03
N GLY A 2 21.13 -3.83 -13.83
CA GLY A 2 20.37 -4.99 -13.30
C GLY A 2 18.96 -4.57 -12.87
N ARG A 3 18.06 -5.54 -12.68
CA ARG A 3 16.77 -5.27 -12.04
C ARG A 3 17.02 -4.82 -10.61
N LYS A 4 16.41 -3.70 -10.21
CA LYS A 4 16.40 -3.24 -8.82
C LYS A 4 15.67 -4.27 -7.95
N PHE A 5 16.20 -4.54 -6.76
CA PHE A 5 15.52 -5.45 -5.83
C PHE A 5 14.25 -4.78 -5.31
N PHE A 6 13.16 -5.55 -5.16
CA PHE A 6 11.86 -5.01 -4.78
C PHE A 6 11.27 -5.84 -3.63
N VAL A 7 10.83 -5.17 -2.57
CA VAL A 7 10.22 -5.81 -1.40
C VAL A 7 8.86 -5.18 -1.14
N GLY A 8 7.80 -5.97 -1.29
CA GLY A 8 6.42 -5.59 -1.00
C GLY A 8 5.91 -6.23 0.29
N GLY A 9 5.30 -5.43 1.17
CA GLY A 9 4.66 -5.89 2.40
C GLY A 9 3.14 -5.74 2.34
N ASN A 10 2.41 -6.81 2.03
CA ASN A 10 0.94 -6.82 2.04
C ASN A 10 0.41 -7.12 3.45
N TRP A 11 -0.26 -6.14 4.07
CA TRP A 11 -0.81 -6.30 5.43
C TRP A 11 -2.16 -7.04 5.43
N LYS A 12 -2.78 -7.22 4.26
CA LYS A 12 -4.10 -7.83 4.09
C LYS A 12 -5.15 -7.14 4.97
N CYS A 13 -6.19 -7.87 5.39
CA CYS A 13 -7.24 -7.36 6.27
C CYS A 13 -6.83 -7.35 7.75
N ASN A 14 -5.75 -6.65 8.11
CA ASN A 14 -5.25 -6.55 9.49
C ASN A 14 -4.93 -5.12 9.89
N GLY A 15 -5.04 -4.84 11.19
CA GLY A 15 -4.55 -3.63 11.82
C GLY A 15 -5.63 -2.86 12.58
N THR A 16 -5.23 -2.34 13.73
CA THR A 16 -5.86 -1.21 14.44
C THR A 16 -4.97 0.03 14.34
N THR A 17 -5.48 1.22 14.67
CA THR A 17 -4.69 2.46 14.64
C THR A 17 -3.40 2.36 15.46
N GLU A 18 -3.46 1.75 16.65
CA GLU A 18 -2.29 1.57 17.53
C GLU A 18 -1.27 0.59 16.93
N GLU A 19 -1.72 -0.52 16.37
CA GLU A 19 -0.84 -1.48 15.70
C GLU A 19 -0.18 -0.88 14.46
N VAL A 20 -0.95 -0.17 13.64
CA VAL A 20 -0.42 0.51 12.44
C VAL A 20 0.61 1.56 12.83
N LYS A 21 0.34 2.35 13.87
CA LYS A 21 1.31 3.34 14.39
C LYS A 21 2.60 2.67 14.86
N LYS A 22 2.50 1.53 15.55
CA LYS A 22 3.67 0.74 15.96
C LYS A 22 4.45 0.19 14.77
N ILE A 23 3.76 -0.38 13.78
CA ILE A 23 4.38 -0.90 12.55
C ILE A 23 5.15 0.22 11.83
N VAL A 24 4.51 1.37 11.61
CA VAL A 24 5.13 2.52 10.93
C VAL A 24 6.33 3.03 11.75
N GLY A 25 6.23 3.10 13.08
CA GLY A 25 7.37 3.45 13.94
C GLY A 25 8.57 2.52 13.73
N THR A 26 8.35 1.20 13.74
CA THR A 26 9.40 0.21 13.48
C THR A 26 10.01 0.36 12.08
N LEU A 27 9.20 0.62 11.04
CA LEU A 27 9.69 0.83 9.67
C LEU A 27 10.51 2.13 9.55
N ASN A 28 10.11 3.18 10.25
CA ASN A 28 10.82 4.46 10.26
C ASN A 28 12.19 4.35 10.94
N GLU A 29 12.31 3.54 11.98
CA GLU A 29 13.57 3.28 12.69
C GLU A 29 14.50 2.28 11.98
N ALA A 30 13.97 1.53 10.99
CA ALA A 30 14.74 0.50 10.31
C ALA A 30 15.91 1.07 9.50
N LYS A 31 17.05 0.39 9.56
CA LYS A 31 18.21 0.65 8.71
C LYS A 31 18.26 -0.40 7.61
N VAL A 32 18.01 0.01 6.38
CA VAL A 32 17.96 -0.85 5.19
C VAL A 32 18.93 -0.34 4.13
N PRO A 33 19.29 -1.16 3.11
CA PRO A 33 20.05 -0.67 1.96
C PRO A 33 19.37 0.55 1.31
N GLY A 34 20.18 1.44 0.73
CA GLY A 34 19.67 2.69 0.13
C GLY A 34 18.77 2.46 -1.09
N GLU A 35 18.08 3.53 -1.51
CA GLU A 35 17.13 3.50 -2.62
C GLU A 35 17.76 3.05 -3.95
N ASP A 36 19.07 3.13 -4.17
CA ASP A 36 19.68 2.60 -5.40
C ASP A 36 19.72 1.07 -5.46
N VAL A 37 19.56 0.41 -4.32
CA VAL A 37 19.70 -1.05 -4.16
C VAL A 37 18.33 -1.73 -4.08
N VAL A 38 17.42 -1.17 -3.28
CA VAL A 38 16.11 -1.76 -2.98
C VAL A 38 14.99 -0.73 -3.05
N GLU A 39 13.85 -1.15 -3.58
CA GLU A 39 12.59 -0.42 -3.51
C GLU A 39 11.65 -1.12 -2.52
N VAL A 40 11.09 -0.36 -1.59
CA VAL A 40 10.25 -0.88 -0.51
C VAL A 40 8.85 -0.31 -0.61
N VAL A 41 7.85 -1.19 -0.61
CA VAL A 41 6.43 -0.82 -0.72
C VAL A 41 5.63 -1.52 0.38
N VAL A 42 4.78 -0.79 1.10
CA VAL A 42 3.86 -1.36 2.10
C VAL A 42 2.41 -1.15 1.68
N SER A 43 1.56 -2.16 1.91
CA SER A 43 0.15 -2.14 1.49
C SER A 43 -0.80 -2.32 2.67
N PRO A 44 -1.19 -1.22 3.35
CA PRO A 44 -2.18 -1.25 4.42
C PRO A 44 -3.62 -1.36 3.90
N PRO A 45 -4.60 -1.74 4.75
CA PRO A 45 -6.02 -1.58 4.43
C PRO A 45 -6.38 -0.13 4.06
N TYR A 46 -7.42 0.05 3.23
CA TYR A 46 -7.85 1.36 2.72
C TYR A 46 -8.03 2.42 3.80
N VAL A 47 -8.64 2.05 4.93
CA VAL A 47 -8.93 2.95 6.06
C VAL A 47 -7.67 3.54 6.70
N PHE A 48 -6.50 2.94 6.47
CA PHE A 48 -5.22 3.41 6.98
C PHE A 48 -4.33 4.06 5.92
N LEU A 49 -4.74 4.12 4.64
CA LEU A 49 -3.89 4.69 3.57
C LEU A 49 -3.44 6.13 3.89
N PRO A 50 -4.32 7.08 4.25
CA PRO A 50 -3.89 8.44 4.55
C PRO A 50 -3.01 8.52 5.80
N PHE A 51 -3.30 7.68 6.80
CA PHE A 51 -2.56 7.63 8.06
C PHE A 51 -1.15 7.09 7.89
N VAL A 52 -0.98 6.00 7.12
CA VAL A 52 0.34 5.46 6.80
C VAL A 52 1.11 6.41 5.90
N LYS A 53 0.46 6.98 4.87
CA LYS A 53 1.10 7.92 3.94
C LYS A 53 1.65 9.17 4.65
N SER A 54 0.99 9.66 5.70
CA SER A 54 1.44 10.86 6.43
C SER A 54 2.56 10.59 7.45
N LEU A 55 2.72 9.34 7.90
CA LEU A 55 3.67 8.98 8.95
C LEU A 55 4.89 8.20 8.45
N LEU A 56 4.77 7.50 7.32
CA LEU A 56 5.84 6.65 6.79
C LEU A 56 6.97 7.51 6.21
N ARG A 57 8.21 7.08 6.46
CA ARG A 57 9.42 7.61 5.82
C ARG A 57 9.26 7.71 4.30
N SER A 58 9.80 8.79 3.72
CA SER A 58 9.54 9.17 2.33
C SER A 58 10.19 8.26 1.28
N ASP A 59 11.25 7.55 1.66
CA ASP A 59 11.97 6.57 0.83
C ASP A 59 11.21 5.25 0.69
N PHE A 60 10.12 5.04 1.44
CA PHE A 60 9.23 3.88 1.30
C PHE A 60 7.91 4.32 0.65
N HIS A 61 7.34 3.45 -0.18
CA HIS A 61 6.10 3.75 -0.88
C HIS A 61 4.89 3.06 -0.25
N VAL A 62 3.71 3.65 -0.43
CA VAL A 62 2.43 3.10 0.04
C VAL A 62 1.64 2.57 -1.15
N ALA A 63 1.03 1.40 -0.98
CA ALA A 63 0.17 0.77 -1.98
C ALA A 63 -1.25 0.52 -1.45
N ALA A 64 -2.25 0.73 -2.28
CA ALA A 64 -3.57 0.14 -2.04
C ALA A 64 -3.56 -1.37 -2.27
N GLN A 65 -4.45 -2.10 -1.58
CA GLN A 65 -4.55 -3.57 -1.74
C GLN A 65 -5.45 -4.00 -2.92
N ASN A 66 -6.16 -3.06 -3.53
CA ASN A 66 -7.00 -3.26 -4.72
C ASN A 66 -7.36 -1.88 -5.33
N SER A 67 -7.91 -1.86 -6.54
CA SER A 67 -8.58 -0.67 -7.10
C SER A 67 -9.69 -1.09 -8.07
N TRP A 68 -10.70 -0.22 -8.21
CA TRP A 68 -11.79 -0.41 -9.15
C TRP A 68 -11.32 -0.36 -10.60
N VAL A 69 -11.93 -1.19 -11.44
CA VAL A 69 -11.54 -1.41 -12.84
C VAL A 69 -11.90 -0.25 -13.79
N ARG A 70 -12.74 0.70 -13.36
CA ARG A 70 -13.24 1.80 -14.21
C ARG A 70 -13.17 3.14 -13.50
N LYS A 71 -13.53 4.19 -14.24
CA LYS A 71 -13.81 5.52 -13.68
C LYS A 71 -14.84 5.44 -12.55
N GLY A 72 -14.76 6.38 -11.61
CA GLY A 72 -15.71 6.52 -10.50
C GLY A 72 -17.14 6.71 -10.98
N GLY A 73 -18.10 6.33 -10.13
CA GLY A 73 -19.52 6.33 -10.45
C GLY A 73 -20.33 5.60 -9.39
N ALA A 74 -21.48 5.03 -9.79
CA ALA A 74 -22.40 4.30 -8.92
C ALA A 74 -21.88 2.87 -8.59
N TYR A 75 -20.74 2.78 -7.90
CA TYR A 75 -20.09 1.54 -7.47
C TYR A 75 -19.86 1.57 -5.95
N THR A 76 -20.95 1.42 -5.19
CA THR A 76 -20.92 1.50 -3.72
C THR A 76 -19.90 0.52 -3.13
N GLY A 77 -18.99 1.04 -2.30
CA GLY A 77 -17.96 0.25 -1.61
C GLY A 77 -16.62 0.15 -2.34
N GLU A 78 -16.53 0.58 -3.60
CA GLU A 78 -15.31 0.49 -4.40
C GLU A 78 -14.44 1.75 -4.31
N ILE A 79 -13.13 1.57 -4.45
CA ILE A 79 -12.13 2.65 -4.48
C ILE A 79 -11.46 2.66 -5.85
N ASN A 80 -11.69 3.70 -6.65
CA ASN A 80 -11.10 3.82 -7.98
C ASN A 80 -9.66 4.37 -7.94
N THR A 81 -8.96 4.30 -9.07
CA THR A 81 -7.57 4.75 -9.14
C THR A 81 -7.42 6.27 -9.01
N GLU A 82 -8.38 7.06 -9.49
CA GLU A 82 -8.36 8.52 -9.36
C GLU A 82 -8.38 8.97 -7.88
N MET A 83 -9.11 8.26 -7.01
CA MET A 83 -9.09 8.49 -5.56
C MET A 83 -7.72 8.18 -4.95
N LEU A 84 -7.07 7.10 -5.38
CA LEU A 84 -5.72 6.74 -4.90
C LEU A 84 -4.68 7.77 -5.32
N VAL A 85 -4.76 8.25 -6.56
CA VAL A 85 -3.90 9.34 -7.07
C VAL A 85 -4.14 10.62 -6.29
N ASN A 86 -5.40 10.96 -5.97
CA ASN A 86 -5.72 12.14 -5.16
C ASN A 86 -5.14 12.07 -3.73
N LEU A 87 -4.91 10.86 -3.20
CA LEU A 87 -4.31 10.62 -1.89
C LEU A 87 -2.78 10.42 -1.95
N ASP A 88 -2.15 10.68 -3.10
CA ASP A 88 -0.71 10.47 -3.34
C ASP A 88 -0.25 9.03 -3.02
N ILE A 89 -1.08 8.04 -3.37
CA ILE A 89 -0.79 6.60 -3.24
C ILE A 89 -0.27 6.07 -4.59
N PRO A 90 1.05 5.87 -4.74
CA PRO A 90 1.67 5.56 -6.04
C PRO A 90 1.50 4.11 -6.52
N TRP A 91 1.14 3.18 -5.62
CA TRP A 91 1.11 1.75 -5.93
C TRP A 91 -0.27 1.13 -5.66
N VAL A 92 -0.56 0.03 -6.37
CA VAL A 92 -1.72 -0.82 -6.09
C VAL A 92 -1.37 -2.28 -6.33
N THR A 93 -1.76 -3.15 -5.39
CA THR A 93 -1.75 -4.60 -5.60
C THR A 93 -3.03 -4.97 -6.34
N LEU A 94 -2.90 -5.64 -7.47
CA LEU A 94 -4.04 -6.14 -8.23
C LEU A 94 -4.02 -7.66 -8.29
N GLU A 95 -5.20 -8.24 -8.32
CA GLU A 95 -5.39 -9.68 -8.53
C GLU A 95 -4.64 -10.60 -7.56
N HIS A 96 -4.52 -10.17 -6.29
CA HIS A 96 -4.02 -11.01 -5.20
C HIS A 96 -4.78 -12.35 -5.13
N SER A 97 -4.11 -13.44 -4.76
CA SER A 97 -4.69 -14.79 -4.78
C SER A 97 -5.99 -14.89 -3.99
N GLU A 98 -6.06 -14.27 -2.81
CA GLU A 98 -7.29 -14.19 -2.01
C GLU A 98 -8.46 -13.55 -2.76
N ARG A 99 -8.20 -12.55 -3.61
CA ARG A 99 -9.25 -11.95 -4.44
C ARG A 99 -9.74 -12.94 -5.50
N ARG A 100 -8.82 -13.57 -6.23
CA ARG A 100 -9.16 -14.55 -7.28
C ARG A 100 -9.84 -15.81 -6.74
N GLN A 101 -9.52 -16.20 -5.50
CA GLN A 101 -10.02 -17.45 -4.93
C GLN A 101 -11.30 -17.25 -4.11
N LEU A 102 -11.47 -16.09 -3.46
CA LEU A 102 -12.57 -15.86 -2.52
C LEU A 102 -13.61 -14.87 -3.04
N LEU A 103 -13.28 -14.03 -4.03
CA LEU A 103 -14.14 -12.94 -4.52
C LEU A 103 -14.57 -13.12 -6.00
N ASN A 104 -14.45 -14.36 -6.52
CA ASN A 104 -14.75 -14.82 -7.90
C ASN A 104 -13.74 -14.34 -8.95
#